data_AF-A0A7W0V8I4-F1
#
_entry.id   AF-A0A7W0V8I4-F1
#
_cell.length_a   1.000
_cell.length_b   1.000
_cell.length_c   1.000
_cell.angle_alpha   90.00
_cell.angle_beta   90.00
_cell.angle_gamma   90.00
#
_symmetry.space_group_name_H-M   'P 1'
#
loop_
_entity.id
_entity.type
_entity.pdbx_description
1 polymer ?
#
loop_
_entity_poly.entity_id
_entity_poly.type
_entity_poly.pdbx_seq_one_letter_code
_entity_poly.pdbx_strand_id
1 'polypeptide(L)'
;MSDSSTPPVLKLPRAEIPAIPARWGFFKGLLTGAAIEIPVLATTVWLLSRFGVGDPDAGFMRIMRLTTVFAGVAALLTAGGIGRLAAYASASGGRRRAVFVSARAHAIASALLVMIATIPHGHLPLSPGGWLPMPLAGLAAGIVCGAVIGAVCGGTAPVGFADVWSLARKPSDALRQLLSPDDIIKLGAALGKRTSTLFEGIFDPAPPPPKASESPPPDAKAPPAPASTAPSPAPAKDE
;
A
#
# COMPACT_ATOMS: atom_id res chain seq x y z
N MET A 1 56.72 -3.21 -8.67
CA MET A 1 55.45 -2.55 -8.99
C MET A 1 54.59 -3.58 -9.68
N SER A 2 53.76 -4.30 -8.93
CA SER A 2 52.89 -5.36 -9.44
C SER A 2 51.48 -4.81 -9.56
N ASP A 3 51.00 -4.65 -10.79
CA ASP A 3 49.62 -4.30 -11.08
C ASP A 3 48.72 -5.48 -10.73
N SER A 4 48.02 -5.34 -9.60
CA SER A 4 46.92 -6.21 -9.20
C SER A 4 45.71 -5.95 -10.11
N SER A 5 45.69 -6.60 -11.26
CA SER A 5 44.55 -6.66 -12.18
C SER A 5 43.42 -7.49 -11.58
N THR A 6 42.67 -6.87 -10.67
CA THR A 6 41.43 -7.45 -10.13
C THR A 6 40.46 -7.67 -11.30
N PRO A 7 39.99 -8.91 -11.56
CA PRO A 7 39.12 -9.18 -12.69
C PRO A 7 37.80 -8.40 -12.53
N PRO A 8 37.22 -7.90 -13.64
CA PRO A 8 35.96 -7.17 -13.59
C PRO A 8 34.86 -8.10 -13.06
N VAL A 9 34.31 -7.76 -11.90
CA VAL A 9 33.13 -8.44 -11.36
C VAL A 9 31.97 -8.19 -12.32
N LEU A 10 31.68 -9.19 -13.16
CA LEU A 10 30.49 -9.24 -14.00
C LEU A 10 29.27 -9.20 -13.06
N LYS A 11 28.69 -8.00 -12.90
CA LYS A 11 27.37 -7.84 -12.29
C LYS A 11 26.37 -8.51 -13.22
N LEU A 12 26.11 -9.79 -12.98
CA LEU A 12 25.00 -10.48 -13.62
C LEU A 12 23.75 -9.64 -13.40
N PRO A 13 23.01 -9.26 -14.46
CA PRO A 13 21.76 -8.54 -14.32
C PRO A 13 20.87 -9.38 -13.41
N ARG A 14 20.52 -8.82 -12.24
CA ARG A 14 19.62 -9.46 -11.28
C ARG A 14 18.38 -9.82 -12.08
N ALA A 15 18.13 -11.10 -12.29
CA ALA A 15 16.91 -11.57 -12.92
C ALA A 15 15.75 -11.00 -12.08
N GLU A 16 15.07 -9.99 -12.62
CA GLU A 16 13.86 -9.43 -12.06
C GLU A 16 12.80 -10.53 -12.19
N ILE A 17 12.72 -11.39 -11.16
CA ILE A 17 11.57 -12.26 -10.99
C ILE A 17 10.38 -11.30 -10.95
N PRO A 18 9.41 -11.42 -11.88
CA PRO A 18 8.28 -10.51 -11.93
C PRO A 18 7.56 -10.59 -10.58
N ALA A 19 7.71 -9.53 -9.79
CA ALA A 19 7.13 -9.46 -8.47
C ALA A 19 5.60 -9.47 -8.66
N ILE A 20 4.99 -10.62 -8.39
CA ILE A 20 3.54 -10.79 -8.42
C ILE A 20 2.95 -9.62 -7.62
N PRO A 21 2.08 -8.79 -8.22
CA PRO A 21 1.59 -7.59 -7.56
C PRO A 21 0.90 -7.99 -6.27
N ALA A 22 1.31 -7.36 -5.16
CA ALA A 22 0.73 -7.62 -3.86
C ALA A 22 -0.72 -7.10 -3.82
N ARG A 23 -1.66 -7.94 -4.29
CA ARG A 23 -3.11 -7.62 -4.39
C ARG A 23 -3.71 -7.14 -3.06
N TRP A 24 -3.07 -7.51 -1.96
CA TRP A 24 -3.48 -7.16 -0.59
C TRP A 24 -2.86 -5.87 -0.03
N GLY A 25 -1.86 -5.28 -0.71
CA GLY A 25 -1.18 -4.07 -0.22
C GLY A 25 -2.13 -2.88 -0.05
N PHE A 26 -3.10 -2.74 -0.96
CA PHE A 26 -4.13 -1.71 -0.86
C PHE A 26 -5.03 -1.90 0.37
N PHE A 27 -5.58 -3.10 0.56
CA PHE A 27 -6.49 -3.37 1.67
C PHE A 27 -5.79 -3.27 3.03
N LYS A 28 -4.56 -3.77 3.15
CA LYS A 28 -3.75 -3.59 4.38
C LYS A 28 -3.50 -2.12 4.67
N GLY A 29 -3.16 -1.34 3.65
CA GLY A 29 -2.98 0.12 3.77
C GLY A 29 -4.25 0.82 4.20
N LEU A 30 -5.39 0.48 3.60
CA LEU A 30 -6.70 1.05 3.91
C LEU A 30 -7.12 0.75 5.35
N LEU A 31 -7.00 -0.49 5.81
CA LEU A 31 -7.35 -0.88 7.19
C LEU A 31 -6.43 -0.23 8.21
N THR A 32 -5.12 -0.22 7.93
CA THR A 32 -4.14 0.44 8.80
C THR A 32 -4.43 1.94 8.87
N GLY A 33 -4.70 2.57 7.71
CA GLY A 33 -5.14 3.95 7.61
C GLY A 33 -6.39 4.22 8.42
N ALA A 34 -7.44 3.41 8.30
CA ALA A 34 -8.67 3.59 9.08
C ALA A 34 -8.42 3.63 10.59
N ALA A 35 -7.49 2.82 11.08
CA ALA A 35 -7.16 2.78 12.51
C ALA A 35 -6.31 3.97 12.98
N ILE A 36 -5.42 4.53 12.13
CA ILE A 36 -4.42 5.53 12.56
C ILE A 36 -4.63 6.92 11.98
N GLU A 37 -5.06 7.05 10.71
CA GLU A 37 -5.13 8.33 10.00
C GLU A 37 -6.10 9.29 10.67
N ILE A 38 -7.34 8.84 10.90
CA ILE A 38 -8.40 9.72 11.42
C ILE A 38 -8.02 10.25 12.81
N PRO A 39 -7.58 9.41 13.78
CA PRO A 39 -7.11 9.91 15.07
C PRO A 39 -5.91 10.85 14.95
N VAL A 40 -4.94 10.55 14.09
CA VAL A 40 -3.74 11.38 13.91
C VAL A 40 -4.09 12.73 13.28
N LEU A 41 -4.91 12.77 12.24
CA LEU A 41 -5.38 14.01 11.62
C LEU A 41 -6.18 14.85 12.62
N ALA A 42 -7.13 14.26 13.34
CA ALA A 42 -7.91 14.95 14.36
C ALA A 42 -7.04 15.52 15.48
N THR A 43 -6.05 14.75 15.94
CA THR A 43 -5.07 15.19 16.94
C THR A 43 -4.20 16.32 16.41
N THR A 44 -3.79 16.26 15.14
CA THR A 44 -3.00 17.31 14.50
C THR A 44 -3.78 18.62 14.41
N VAL A 45 -5.04 18.57 13.96
CA VAL A 45 -5.93 19.74 13.90
C VAL A 45 -6.21 20.30 15.29
N TRP A 46 -6.42 19.43 16.29
CA TRP A 46 -6.61 19.85 17.68
C TRP A 46 -5.35 20.51 18.26
N LEU A 47 -4.16 19.99 17.99
CA LEU A 47 -2.90 20.62 18.42
C LEU A 47 -2.71 21.97 17.73
N LEU A 48 -2.99 22.07 16.43
CA LEU A 48 -2.93 23.33 15.70
C LEU A 48 -3.85 24.39 16.33
N SER A 49 -5.06 24.01 16.78
CA SER A 49 -5.95 24.96 17.45
C SER A 49 -5.41 25.45 18.80
N ARG A 50 -4.63 24.61 19.51
CA ARG A 50 -3.91 25.04 20.73
C ARG A 50 -2.76 26.01 20.46
N PHE A 51 -2.20 26.00 19.25
CA PHE A 51 -1.18 26.94 18.81
C PHE A 51 -1.75 28.19 18.11
N GLY A 52 -3.06 28.44 18.23
CA GLY A 52 -3.72 29.62 17.65
C GLY A 52 -4.07 29.46 16.17
N VAL A 53 -3.95 28.25 15.61
CA VAL A 53 -4.36 27.92 14.24
C VAL A 53 -5.68 27.16 14.29
N GLY A 54 -6.79 27.91 14.37
CA GLY A 54 -8.14 27.35 14.46
C GLY A 54 -8.95 27.89 15.65
N ASP A 55 -10.07 27.24 15.94
CA ASP A 55 -10.92 27.52 17.10
C ASP A 55 -10.38 26.79 18.36
N PRO A 56 -9.84 27.50 19.38
CA PRO A 56 -9.33 26.87 20.60
C PRO A 56 -10.42 26.28 21.49
N ASP A 57 -11.68 26.68 21.32
CA ASP A 57 -12.82 26.22 22.10
C ASP A 57 -13.49 24.98 21.50
N ALA A 58 -13.08 24.59 20.27
CA ALA A 58 -13.56 23.38 19.63
C ALA A 58 -13.15 22.13 20.41
N GLY A 59 -14.14 21.42 20.98
CA GLY A 59 -13.92 20.13 21.63
C GLY A 59 -13.36 19.08 20.66
N PHE A 60 -12.43 18.24 21.14
CA PHE A 60 -11.76 17.21 20.34
C PHE A 60 -12.72 16.28 19.58
N MET A 61 -13.83 15.88 20.20
CA MET A 61 -14.85 15.04 19.56
C MET A 61 -15.55 15.72 18.37
N ARG A 62 -15.73 17.05 18.42
CA ARG A 62 -16.26 17.82 17.29
C ARG A 62 -15.25 17.83 16.14
N ILE A 63 -13.97 18.05 16.45
CA ILE A 63 -12.87 17.98 15.47
C ILE A 63 -12.82 16.61 14.81
N MET A 64 -12.77 15.54 15.59
CA MET A 64 -12.74 14.17 15.07
C MET A 64 -13.91 13.88 14.12
N ARG A 65 -15.14 14.29 14.46
CA ARG A 65 -16.32 14.11 13.59
C ARG A 65 -16.18 14.88 12.28
N LEU A 66 -15.80 16.15 12.34
CA LEU A 66 -15.63 16.98 11.13
C LEU A 66 -14.49 16.47 10.26
N THR A 67 -13.33 16.15 10.83
CA THR A 67 -12.21 15.54 10.10
C THR A 67 -12.63 14.23 9.42
N THR A 68 -13.41 13.39 10.10
CA THR A 68 -13.90 12.12 9.53
C THR A 68 -14.79 12.37 8.30
N VAL A 69 -15.72 13.32 8.38
CA VAL A 69 -16.66 13.62 7.28
C VAL A 69 -15.95 14.25 6.08
N PHE A 70 -15.04 15.20 6.32
CA PHE A 70 -14.42 15.98 5.24
C PHE A 70 -13.17 15.33 4.65
N ALA A 71 -12.34 14.70 5.46
CA ALA A 71 -11.06 14.12 5.04
C ALA A 71 -11.03 12.59 5.08
N GLY A 72 -12.01 11.93 5.71
CA GLY A 72 -11.95 10.49 5.99
C GLY A 72 -11.82 9.63 4.74
N VAL A 73 -12.69 9.81 3.74
CA VAL A 73 -12.62 9.00 2.50
C VAL A 73 -11.31 9.22 1.75
N ALA A 74 -10.87 10.48 1.64
CA ALA A 74 -9.60 10.81 1.00
C ALA A 74 -8.41 10.17 1.75
N ALA A 75 -8.38 10.28 3.08
CA ALA A 75 -7.37 9.67 3.93
C ALA A 75 -7.30 8.15 3.76
N LEU A 76 -8.45 7.46 3.71
CA LEU A 76 -8.50 6.01 3.51
C LEU A 76 -7.98 5.58 2.13
N LEU A 77 -8.35 6.30 1.08
CA LEU A 77 -7.88 6.03 -0.28
C LEU A 77 -6.39 6.31 -0.41
N THR A 78 -5.90 7.39 0.20
CA THR A 78 -4.47 7.71 0.29
C THR A 78 -3.72 6.59 1.00
N ALA A 79 -4.17 6.17 2.18
CA ALA A 79 -3.53 5.10 2.94
C ALA A 79 -3.52 3.76 2.18
N GLY A 80 -4.61 3.44 1.45
CA GLY A 80 -4.65 2.28 0.56
C GLY A 80 -3.63 2.37 -0.58
N GLY A 81 -3.56 3.51 -1.27
CA GLY A 81 -2.57 3.77 -2.31
C GLY A 81 -1.13 3.66 -1.81
N ILE A 82 -0.85 4.23 -0.64
CA ILE A 82 0.45 4.16 0.03
C ILE A 82 0.78 2.73 0.44
N GLY A 83 -0.18 1.94 0.93
CA GLY A 83 0.02 0.52 1.24
C GLY A 83 0.40 -0.31 0.01
N ARG A 84 -0.19 -0.01 -1.17
CA ARG A 84 0.20 -0.63 -2.43
C ARG A 84 1.65 -0.26 -2.80
N LEU A 85 1.99 1.01 -2.69
CA LEU A 85 3.34 1.53 -2.97
C LEU A 85 4.39 0.94 -2.01
N ALA A 86 4.06 0.79 -0.73
CA ALA A 86 4.89 0.13 0.27
C ALA A 86 5.21 -1.31 -0.12
N ALA A 87 4.20 -2.06 -0.56
CA ALA A 87 4.36 -3.46 -0.95
C ALA A 87 5.29 -3.61 -2.17
N TYR A 88 5.16 -2.73 -3.18
CA TYR A 88 6.08 -2.70 -4.32
C TYR A 88 7.51 -2.32 -3.92
N ALA A 89 7.67 -1.31 -3.08
CA ALA A 89 8.98 -0.90 -2.57
C ALA A 89 9.65 -2.01 -1.73
N SER A 90 8.84 -2.81 -1.03
CA SER A 90 9.32 -3.97 -0.26
C SER A 90 9.85 -5.08 -1.16
N ALA A 91 9.20 -5.37 -2.29
CA ALA A 91 9.66 -6.42 -3.20
C ALA A 91 11.06 -6.15 -3.76
N SER A 92 11.42 -4.87 -3.94
CA SER A 92 12.71 -4.46 -4.53
C SER A 92 13.79 -4.09 -3.51
N GLY A 93 13.44 -3.75 -2.26
CA GLY A 93 14.43 -3.29 -1.27
C GLY A 93 14.09 -3.61 0.18
N GLY A 94 13.15 -4.51 0.42
CA GLY A 94 12.73 -4.93 1.74
C GLY A 94 12.01 -3.85 2.56
N ARG A 95 11.81 -4.17 3.84
CA ARG A 95 10.98 -3.37 4.76
C ARG A 95 11.47 -1.94 4.97
N ARG A 96 12.78 -1.72 5.07
CA ARG A 96 13.36 -0.37 5.27
C ARG A 96 13.04 0.55 4.09
N ARG A 97 13.13 0.05 2.85
CA ARG A 97 12.76 0.80 1.65
C ARG A 97 11.26 1.08 1.62
N ALA A 98 10.43 0.09 1.96
CA ALA A 98 8.98 0.26 2.05
C ALA A 98 8.59 1.38 3.03
N VAL A 99 9.16 1.38 4.23
CA VAL A 99 8.96 2.44 5.24
C VAL A 99 9.35 3.81 4.69
N PHE A 100 10.55 3.93 4.12
CA PHE A 100 11.06 5.21 3.62
C PHE A 100 10.22 5.79 2.47
N VAL A 101 9.88 4.97 1.47
CA VAL A 101 9.10 5.44 0.31
C VAL A 101 7.68 5.79 0.74
N SER A 102 7.07 4.99 1.63
CA SER A 102 5.72 5.25 2.16
C SER A 102 5.67 6.51 3.01
N ALA A 103 6.63 6.71 3.91
CA ALA A 103 6.72 7.91 4.74
C ALA A 103 6.82 9.18 3.90
N ARG A 104 7.65 9.19 2.86
CA ARG A 104 7.80 10.36 1.97
C ARG A 104 6.53 10.65 1.17
N ALA A 105 5.93 9.62 0.58
CA ALA A 105 4.73 9.79 -0.23
C ALA A 105 3.54 10.23 0.64
N HIS A 106 3.41 9.66 1.85
CA HIS A 106 2.33 9.99 2.77
C HIS A 106 2.52 11.36 3.43
N ALA A 107 3.75 11.82 3.65
CA ALA A 107 4.03 13.18 4.13
C ALA A 107 3.38 14.23 3.22
N ILE A 108 3.63 14.14 1.90
CA ILE A 108 3.09 15.09 0.92
C ILE A 108 1.56 15.05 0.90
N ALA A 109 0.98 13.85 0.90
CA ALA A 109 -0.48 13.69 0.91
C ALA A 109 -1.12 14.23 2.21
N SER A 110 -0.49 13.96 3.36
CA SER A 110 -0.99 14.40 4.67
C SER A 110 -0.91 15.92 4.86
N ALA A 111 0.05 16.60 4.23
CA ALA A 111 0.06 18.07 4.18
C ALA A 111 -1.24 18.62 3.60
N LEU A 112 -1.74 18.02 2.51
CA LEU A 112 -3.01 18.40 1.90
C LEU A 112 -4.22 17.94 2.73
N LEU A 113 -4.19 16.72 3.28
CA LEU A 113 -5.28 16.20 4.12
C LEU A 113 -5.52 17.06 5.36
N VAL A 114 -4.46 17.54 6.02
CA VAL A 114 -4.59 18.47 7.14
C VAL A 114 -5.21 19.78 6.70
N MET A 115 -4.84 20.32 5.54
CA MET A 115 -5.50 21.53 5.02
C MET A 115 -7.00 21.30 4.73
N ILE A 116 -7.38 20.16 4.17
CA ILE A 116 -8.80 19.83 3.95
C ILE A 116 -9.53 19.68 5.30
N ALA A 117 -8.89 19.05 6.28
CA ALA A 117 -9.47 18.81 7.60
C ALA A 117 -9.65 20.11 8.41
N THR A 118 -8.87 21.16 8.15
CA THR A 118 -9.00 22.46 8.86
C THR A 118 -10.12 23.36 8.32
N ILE A 119 -10.52 23.22 7.04
CA ILE A 119 -11.60 24.00 6.41
C ILE A 119 -12.88 24.08 7.26
N PRO A 120 -13.48 22.97 7.73
CA PRO A 120 -14.75 23.02 8.46
C PRO A 120 -14.68 23.72 9.83
N HIS A 121 -13.48 24.11 10.29
CA HIS A 121 -13.30 24.84 11.55
C HIS A 121 -13.43 26.35 11.43
N GLY A 122 -13.56 26.90 10.22
CA GLY A 122 -13.96 28.29 9.96
C GLY A 122 -12.95 29.38 10.36
N HIS A 123 -11.83 29.03 10.98
CA HIS A 123 -10.79 29.96 11.44
C HIS A 123 -9.53 29.79 10.61
N LEU A 124 -9.61 30.20 9.34
CA LEU A 124 -8.45 30.20 8.46
C LEU A 124 -7.60 31.46 8.71
N PRO A 125 -6.27 31.34 8.69
CA PRO A 125 -5.36 32.45 8.92
C PRO A 125 -5.52 33.49 7.79
N LEU A 126 -5.71 34.75 8.19
CA LEU A 126 -5.80 35.89 7.25
C LEU A 126 -4.43 36.24 6.65
N SER A 127 -3.35 35.96 7.35
CA SER A 127 -1.99 36.23 6.88
C SER A 127 -1.41 35.04 6.12
N PRO A 128 -0.67 35.26 5.01
CA PRO A 128 -0.02 34.18 4.26
C PRO A 128 0.90 33.31 5.12
N GLY A 129 1.61 33.92 6.08
CA GLY A 129 2.50 33.20 7.00
C GLY A 129 1.75 32.26 7.96
N GLY A 130 0.51 32.58 8.31
CA GLY A 130 -0.32 31.74 9.19
C GLY A 130 -0.73 30.42 8.55
N TRP A 131 -0.63 30.27 7.22
CA TRP A 131 -0.92 29.02 6.51
C TRP A 131 0.20 27.98 6.64
N LEU A 132 1.43 28.39 6.95
CA LEU A 132 2.61 27.51 6.97
C LEU A 132 2.57 26.39 8.03
N PRO A 133 2.04 26.60 9.24
CA PRO A 133 1.97 25.54 10.26
C PRO A 133 1.11 24.33 9.84
N MET A 134 0.04 24.54 9.05
CA MET A 134 -0.87 23.46 8.64
C MET A 134 -0.17 22.37 7.79
N PRO A 135 0.48 22.68 6.64
CA PRO A 135 1.18 21.69 5.85
C PRO A 135 2.41 21.15 6.58
N LEU A 136 3.10 21.93 7.43
CA LEU A 136 4.21 21.43 8.24
C LEU A 136 3.76 20.35 9.24
N ALA A 137 2.66 20.60 9.95
CA ALA A 137 2.07 19.62 10.85
C ALA A 137 1.57 18.38 10.09
N GLY A 138 0.96 18.59 8.92
CA GLY A 138 0.55 17.51 8.04
C GLY A 138 1.72 16.67 7.50
N LEU A 139 2.85 17.28 7.15
CA LEU A 139 4.07 16.56 6.77
C LEU A 139 4.56 15.67 7.92
N ALA A 140 4.65 16.20 9.14
CA ALA A 140 5.11 15.45 10.31
C ALA A 140 4.17 14.28 10.63
N ALA A 141 2.86 14.53 10.70
CA ALA A 141 1.84 13.50 10.86
C ALA A 141 1.94 12.43 9.77
N GLY A 142 2.15 12.85 8.53
CA GLY A 142 2.21 11.95 7.40
C GLY A 142 3.48 11.10 7.35
N ILE A 143 4.62 11.60 7.82
CA ILE A 143 5.84 10.80 8.00
C ILE A 143 5.55 9.65 8.99
N VAL A 144 4.90 9.95 10.11
CA VAL A 144 4.55 8.95 11.13
C VAL A 144 3.56 7.92 10.57
N CYS A 145 2.42 8.37 10.01
CA CYS A 145 1.42 7.47 9.40
C CYS A 145 2.02 6.62 8.28
N GLY A 146 2.75 7.23 7.35
CA GLY A 146 3.38 6.54 6.23
C GLY A 146 4.46 5.56 6.67
N ALA A 147 5.22 5.85 7.73
CA ALA A 147 6.17 4.91 8.29
C ALA A 147 5.48 3.69 8.90
N VAL A 148 4.37 3.88 9.63
CA VAL A 148 3.55 2.78 10.19
C VAL A 148 2.95 1.94 9.07
N ILE A 149 2.31 2.56 8.07
CA ILE A 149 1.75 1.84 6.90
C ILE A 149 2.87 1.09 6.17
N GLY A 150 4.02 1.72 5.93
CA GLY A 150 5.16 1.08 5.30
C GLY A 150 5.72 -0.10 6.10
N ALA A 151 5.71 -0.01 7.44
CA ALA A 151 6.15 -1.08 8.32
C ALA A 151 5.19 -2.27 8.33
N VAL A 152 3.87 -2.02 8.21
CA VAL A 152 2.82 -3.05 8.18
C VAL A 152 2.69 -3.69 6.79
N CYS A 153 2.74 -2.88 5.73
CA CYS A 153 2.58 -3.33 4.34
C CYS A 153 3.89 -3.81 3.69
N GLY A 154 5.05 -3.45 4.25
CA GLY A 154 6.38 -3.79 3.73
C GLY A 154 6.95 -5.13 4.21
N GLY A 155 6.12 -6.05 4.69
CA GLY A 155 6.53 -7.39 5.11
C GLY A 155 5.88 -8.48 4.25
N THR A 156 6.62 -9.55 3.97
CA THR A 156 6.07 -10.79 3.38
C THR A 156 5.16 -11.54 4.34
N ALA A 157 5.14 -11.13 5.62
CA ALA A 157 4.23 -11.65 6.62
C ALA A 157 2.77 -11.43 6.17
N PRO A 158 1.96 -12.48 6.02
CA PRO A 158 0.52 -12.34 6.03
C PRO A 158 0.11 -11.95 7.45
N VAL A 159 0.29 -10.68 7.83
CA VAL A 159 -0.39 -10.14 9.01
C VAL A 159 -1.88 -10.39 8.79
N GLY A 160 -2.43 -11.27 9.61
CA GLY A 160 -3.84 -11.61 9.55
C GLY A 160 -4.66 -10.38 9.91
N PHE A 161 -5.92 -10.34 9.48
CA PHE A 161 -6.86 -9.33 9.98
C PHE A 161 -6.90 -9.29 11.53
N ALA A 162 -6.64 -10.43 12.17
CA ALA A 162 -6.51 -10.56 13.63
C ALA A 162 -5.35 -9.73 14.21
N ASP A 163 -4.20 -9.65 13.54
CA ASP A 163 -3.05 -8.87 14.02
C ASP A 163 -3.34 -7.37 13.93
N VAL A 164 -3.97 -6.93 12.83
CA VAL A 164 -4.41 -5.54 12.64
C VAL A 164 -5.47 -5.15 13.68
N TRP A 165 -6.40 -6.06 13.96
CA TRP A 165 -7.43 -5.86 14.99
C TRP A 165 -6.86 -5.86 16.41
N SER A 166 -5.82 -6.67 16.67
CA SER A 166 -5.09 -6.65 17.94
C SER A 166 -4.32 -5.33 18.12
N LEU A 167 -3.72 -4.81 17.04
CA LEU A 167 -3.05 -3.51 16.98
C LEU A 167 -4.04 -2.38 17.32
N ALA A 168 -5.25 -2.45 16.78
CA ALA A 168 -6.30 -1.48 17.02
C ALA A 168 -6.82 -1.50 18.48
N ARG A 169 -6.77 -2.66 19.15
CA ARG A 169 -7.20 -2.80 20.56
C ARG A 169 -6.13 -2.39 21.57
N LYS A 170 -4.85 -2.67 21.32
CA LYS A 170 -3.72 -2.38 22.23
C LYS A 170 -2.46 -1.98 21.45
N PRO A 171 -2.35 -0.72 21.00
CA PRO A 171 -1.25 -0.29 20.13
C PRO A 171 0.14 -0.41 20.77
N SER A 172 0.24 -0.27 22.09
CA SER A 172 1.51 -0.36 22.84
C SER A 172 2.12 -1.76 22.85
N ASP A 173 1.29 -2.81 22.97
CA ASP A 173 1.75 -4.19 23.08
C ASP A 173 2.13 -4.75 21.70
N ALA A 174 1.37 -4.36 20.67
CA ALA A 174 1.60 -4.78 19.30
C ALA A 174 2.90 -4.18 18.71
N LEU A 175 3.24 -2.93 19.05
CA LEU A 175 4.54 -2.34 18.68
C LEU A 175 5.72 -3.10 19.30
N ARG A 176 5.57 -3.59 20.54
CA ARG A 176 6.58 -4.43 21.19
C ARG A 176 6.68 -5.82 20.58
N GLN A 177 5.55 -6.44 20.21
CA GLN A 177 5.54 -7.74 19.53
C GLN A 177 6.12 -7.68 18.12
N LEU A 178 5.84 -6.62 17.36
CA LEU A 178 6.42 -6.40 16.02
C LEU A 178 7.94 -6.22 16.01
N LEU A 179 8.53 -5.94 17.18
CA LEU A 179 9.97 -5.79 17.41
C LEU A 179 10.57 -7.03 18.10
N SER A 180 9.79 -8.08 18.39
CA SER A 180 10.30 -9.27 19.06
C SER A 180 11.18 -10.10 18.09
N PRO A 181 12.44 -10.42 18.46
CA PRO A 181 13.32 -11.23 17.61
C PRO A 181 12.77 -12.65 17.38
N ASP A 182 12.06 -13.19 18.37
CA ASP A 182 11.56 -14.57 18.35
C ASP A 182 10.41 -14.75 17.35
N ASP A 183 9.56 -13.74 17.18
CA ASP A 183 8.48 -13.81 16.18
C ASP A 183 9.03 -13.68 14.75
N ILE A 184 10.16 -12.99 14.56
CA ILE A 184 10.86 -12.95 13.27
C ILE A 184 11.40 -14.34 12.91
N ILE A 185 11.94 -15.07 13.89
CA ILE A 185 12.46 -16.43 13.70
C ILE A 185 11.32 -17.42 13.42
N LYS A 186 10.22 -17.35 14.18
CA LYS A 186 9.04 -18.20 13.97
C LYS A 186 8.36 -17.92 12.64
N LEU A 187 8.27 -16.66 12.25
CA LEU A 187 7.75 -16.28 10.94
C LEU A 187 8.65 -16.83 9.81
N GLY A 188 9.98 -16.80 9.98
CA GLY A 188 10.93 -17.43 9.05
C GLY A 188 10.73 -18.94 8.92
N ALA A 189 10.54 -19.64 10.04
CA ALA A 189 10.27 -21.08 10.06
C ALA A 189 8.93 -21.44 9.41
N ALA A 190 7.87 -20.65 9.68
CA ALA A 190 6.56 -20.84 9.08
C ALA A 190 6.56 -20.56 7.57
N LEU A 191 7.33 -19.56 7.12
CA LEU A 191 7.50 -19.28 5.70
C LEU A 191 8.21 -20.43 5.00
N GLY A 192 9.31 -20.94 5.57
CA GLY A 192 10.07 -22.06 5.02
C GLY A 192 9.20 -23.30 4.81
N LYS A 193 8.35 -23.63 5.80
CA LYS A 193 7.42 -24.75 5.74
C LYS A 193 6.30 -24.58 4.72
N ARG A 194 5.87 -23.33 4.45
CA ARG A 194 4.83 -23.03 3.44
C ARG A 194 5.39 -22.96 2.03
N THR A 195 6.66 -22.59 1.88
CA THR A 195 7.34 -22.59 0.59
C THR A 195 7.73 -24.00 0.15
N SER A 196 8.12 -24.90 1.08
CA SER A 196 8.48 -26.27 0.72
C SER A 196 7.31 -27.04 0.09
N THR A 197 6.10 -26.84 0.60
CA THR A 197 4.88 -27.48 0.06
C THR A 197 4.44 -26.94 -1.30
N LEU A 198 4.92 -25.75 -1.71
CA LEU A 198 4.64 -25.20 -3.04
C LEU A 198 5.54 -25.78 -4.14
N PHE A 199 6.67 -26.38 -3.76
CA PHE A 199 7.61 -27.00 -4.71
C PHE A 199 7.48 -28.52 -4.81
N GLU A 200 6.77 -29.17 -3.88
CA GLU A 200 6.58 -30.63 -3.90
C GLU A 200 5.84 -31.14 -5.14
N GLY A 201 4.99 -30.32 -5.78
CA GLY A 201 4.28 -30.71 -7.02
C GLY A 201 4.99 -30.37 -8.34
N ILE A 202 6.12 -29.64 -8.32
CA ILE A 202 6.83 -29.22 -9.54
C ILE A 202 7.86 -30.25 -10.03
N PHE A 203 8.25 -31.16 -9.14
CA PHE A 203 9.23 -32.22 -9.42
C PHE A 203 8.59 -33.61 -9.56
N ASP A 204 7.27 -33.73 -9.44
CA ASP A 204 6.60 -34.97 -9.77
C ASP A 204 6.74 -35.23 -11.29
N PRO A 205 7.33 -36.38 -11.68
CA PRO A 205 7.52 -36.70 -13.09
C PRO A 205 6.17 -36.70 -13.80
N ALA A 206 6.10 -35.97 -14.92
CA ALA A 206 4.86 -35.81 -15.68
C ALA A 206 4.19 -37.17 -15.94
N PRO A 207 2.86 -37.28 -15.76
CA PRO A 207 2.15 -38.53 -16.02
C PRO A 207 2.41 -38.98 -17.47
N PRO A 208 2.62 -40.29 -17.70
CA PRO A 208 2.92 -40.80 -19.02
C PRO A 208 1.80 -40.42 -20.00
N PRO A 209 2.13 -40.05 -21.25
CA PRO A 209 1.13 -39.64 -22.23
C PRO A 209 0.11 -40.76 -22.46
N PRO A 210 -1.18 -40.43 -22.62
CA PRO A 210 -2.21 -41.41 -22.94
C PRO A 210 -1.86 -42.13 -24.25
N LYS A 211 -1.96 -43.46 -24.25
CA LYS A 211 -1.75 -44.28 -25.46
C LYS A 211 -2.71 -43.78 -26.55
N ALA A 212 -2.15 -43.48 -27.71
CA ALA A 212 -2.88 -43.01 -28.88
C ALA A 212 -4.02 -43.98 -29.22
N SER A 213 -5.24 -43.61 -28.84
CA SER A 213 -6.45 -44.20 -29.39
C SER A 213 -6.58 -43.71 -30.83
N GLU A 214 -6.51 -44.70 -31.71
CA GLU A 214 -6.82 -44.74 -33.14
C GLU A 214 -7.79 -43.63 -33.59
N SER A 215 -7.30 -42.81 -34.53
CA SER A 215 -8.04 -41.73 -35.16
C SER A 215 -9.30 -42.25 -35.88
N PRO A 216 -10.48 -41.64 -35.70
CA PRO A 216 -11.61 -41.88 -36.60
C PRO A 216 -11.36 -41.24 -37.97
N PRO A 217 -11.91 -41.81 -39.07
CA PRO A 217 -11.66 -41.36 -40.44
C PRO A 217 -12.24 -39.98 -40.76
N PRO A 218 -11.69 -39.28 -41.77
CA PRO A 218 -11.99 -37.89 -42.05
C PRO A 218 -13.18 -37.79 -43.00
N ASP A 219 -14.39 -37.58 -42.49
CA ASP A 219 -15.51 -37.12 -43.31
C ASP A 219 -16.61 -36.47 -42.45
N ALA A 220 -16.51 -35.16 -42.25
CA ALA A 220 -17.66 -34.34 -41.87
C ALA A 220 -17.43 -32.88 -42.28
N LYS A 221 -18.16 -32.49 -43.33
CA LYS A 221 -18.31 -31.18 -43.97
C LYS A 221 -18.26 -29.98 -43.01
N ALA A 222 -17.48 -28.97 -43.42
CA ALA A 222 -17.51 -27.62 -42.85
C ALA A 222 -18.85 -26.92 -43.12
N PRO A 223 -19.48 -26.27 -42.12
CA PRO A 223 -20.57 -25.30 -42.35
C PRO A 223 -20.01 -23.94 -42.81
N PRO A 224 -20.74 -23.18 -43.65
CA PRO A 224 -20.29 -21.90 -44.17
C PRO A 224 -20.29 -20.80 -43.10
N ALA A 225 -19.34 -19.87 -43.26
CA ALA A 225 -19.12 -18.72 -42.39
C ALA A 225 -20.32 -17.75 -42.38
N PRO A 226 -20.69 -17.17 -41.22
CA PRO A 226 -21.66 -16.08 -41.17
C PRO A 226 -21.04 -14.77 -41.68
N ALA A 227 -21.75 -14.13 -42.61
CA ALA A 227 -21.44 -12.81 -43.13
C ALA A 227 -21.50 -11.74 -42.02
N SER A 228 -20.37 -11.10 -41.73
CA SER A 228 -20.31 -9.91 -40.89
C SER A 228 -20.73 -8.68 -41.69
N THR A 229 -21.98 -8.28 -41.54
CA THR A 229 -22.50 -6.95 -41.92
C THR A 229 -22.68 -6.14 -40.65
N ALA A 230 -22.06 -4.96 -40.56
CA ALA A 230 -22.52 -3.73 -39.86
C ALA A 230 -21.33 -2.72 -39.71
N PRO A 231 -21.55 -1.44 -39.38
CA PRO A 231 -22.07 -0.44 -40.31
C PRO A 231 -21.28 0.90 -40.28
N SER A 232 -21.57 1.67 -41.32
CA SER A 232 -21.36 3.12 -41.58
C SER A 232 -21.02 4.05 -40.39
N PRO A 233 -19.99 4.93 -40.52
CA PRO A 233 -19.75 6.04 -39.60
C PRO A 233 -20.67 7.25 -39.86
N ALA A 234 -21.25 7.79 -38.79
CA ALA A 234 -22.05 9.02 -38.81
C ALA A 234 -21.18 10.29 -38.92
N PRO A 235 -21.70 11.38 -39.53
CA PRO A 235 -20.94 12.59 -39.81
C PRO A 235 -20.77 13.49 -38.58
N ALA A 236 -19.61 14.15 -38.55
CA ALA A 236 -19.27 15.24 -37.64
C ALA A 236 -20.29 16.40 -37.75
N LYS A 237 -20.62 16.99 -36.61
CA LYS A 237 -21.25 18.31 -36.54
C LYS A 237 -20.22 19.31 -36.06
N ASP A 238 -20.08 20.35 -36.86
CA ASP A 238 -19.45 21.63 -36.56
C ASP A 238 -20.24 22.38 -35.47
N GLU A 239 -19.53 22.95 -34.51
CA GLU A 239 -19.80 24.26 -33.87
C GLU A 239 -18.51 24.79 -33.23
#